data_AF-A0A9W7XEP1-F1
#
_entry.id   AF-A0A9W7XEP1-F1
#
_cell.length_a   1.000
_cell.length_b   1.000
_cell.length_c   1.000
_cell.angle_alpha   90.00
_cell.angle_beta   90.00
_cell.angle_gamma   90.00
#
_symmetry.space_group_name_H-M   'P 1'
#
loop_
_entity.id
_entity.type
_entity.pdbx_description
1 polymer ?
#
loop_
_entity_poly.entity_id
_entity_poly.type
_entity_poly.pdbx_seq_one_letter_code
_entity_poly.pdbx_strand_id
1 'polypeptide(L)'
;MSSESSSDSSGSSTSGSSGSTCSSSSTSLDSEDVLETGSTTSLPRRRKRGQSYCKRLEKGGPRPISFDKNGIPQSLLKHVNQFSSYCGHLARMRVDIRIKNWRKVPKVLKTNLWEDLSAKFIMPKDEKSKLNVKRVALKSMNHAWKDFKWKLNINYVKKEKSPFQDYPLLKEEWWPGFVEWVTSDEYNALGEKGKKSQSMNKYRPKLGRRSYMVQKKRWAKEDAQALSEGKSVPFQDMPDGRHKDWARTRNPSGDAKIMESHPIIKKIVDLNEKSEAGTFTPSDDMDILATAIGSNHPGRTTGVSAYVGLGMGLSQGDTPRKKKRSGTKDEYVKKLQEYDAKFQKLTAMYESMERRFNNVESCSSIKFIDQPDYTTNHSVYSIHELLYIFPLVHHVFKNLGGDQMQACGAYRPTICCGS
;
A
#
# COMPACT_ATOMS: atom_id res chain seq x y z
N MET A 1 -11.07 28.65 -71.85
CA MET A 1 -10.74 27.53 -72.77
C MET A 1 -11.12 26.24 -72.08
N SER A 2 -11.71 25.34 -72.86
CA SER A 2 -12.28 24.03 -72.50
C SER A 2 -13.71 24.05 -71.95
N SER A 3 -14.59 23.90 -72.93
CA SER A 3 -16.01 23.65 -72.97
C SER A 3 -16.36 22.18 -72.67
N GLU A 4 -17.65 21.94 -72.37
CA GLU A 4 -18.46 20.74 -72.69
C GLU A 4 -18.16 19.44 -71.92
N SER A 5 -19.11 18.67 -71.38
CA SER A 5 -20.46 18.27 -71.85
C SER A 5 -21.20 17.58 -70.68
N SER A 6 -22.48 17.86 -70.40
CA SER A 6 -23.69 17.07 -70.79
C SER A 6 -23.68 15.63 -70.23
N SER A 7 -24.68 15.04 -69.57
CA SER A 7 -26.14 15.24 -69.59
C SER A 7 -26.84 14.29 -68.57
N ASP A 8 -27.96 14.76 -68.02
CA ASP A 8 -29.24 14.05 -67.77
C ASP A 8 -29.34 12.86 -66.78
N SER A 9 -30.10 13.03 -65.67
CA SER A 9 -31.55 12.73 -65.50
C SER A 9 -31.74 11.26 -65.05
N SER A 10 -32.53 10.84 -64.06
CA SER A 10 -33.81 11.30 -63.51
C SER A 10 -34.22 10.42 -62.29
N GLY A 11 -35.20 10.88 -61.51
CA GLY A 11 -36.01 10.08 -60.56
C GLY A 11 -35.58 10.23 -59.09
N SER A 12 -36.20 11.10 -58.25
CA SER A 12 -37.56 10.98 -57.69
C SER A 12 -37.80 9.57 -57.11
N SER A 13 -38.14 9.34 -55.84
CA SER A 13 -39.05 10.10 -54.98
C SER A 13 -39.10 9.47 -53.57
N THR A 14 -39.33 10.36 -52.59
CA THR A 14 -40.27 10.24 -51.46
C THR A 14 -40.08 9.24 -50.32
N SER A 15 -40.17 9.85 -49.12
CA SER A 15 -40.85 9.37 -47.90
C SER A 15 -40.21 8.20 -47.14
N GLY A 16 -40.14 8.18 -45.82
CA GLY A 16 -40.64 9.09 -44.80
C GLY A 16 -40.29 8.52 -43.43
N SER A 17 -40.45 9.36 -42.39
CA SER A 17 -40.71 9.06 -40.98
C SER A 17 -40.91 7.58 -40.63
N SER A 18 -40.34 7.02 -39.58
CA SER A 18 -40.30 7.46 -38.18
C SER A 18 -39.63 6.30 -37.42
N GLY A 19 -38.76 6.55 -36.45
CA GLY A 19 -39.19 6.53 -35.05
C GLY A 19 -39.54 5.11 -34.59
N SER A 20 -38.62 4.45 -33.85
CA SER A 20 -38.99 3.59 -32.72
C SER A 20 -37.75 3.09 -31.97
N THR A 21 -37.65 3.55 -30.73
CA THR A 21 -37.00 2.88 -29.62
C THR A 21 -37.41 1.42 -29.52
N CYS A 22 -36.45 0.52 -29.31
CA CYS A 22 -36.70 -0.66 -28.49
C CYS A 22 -35.43 -1.11 -27.74
N SER A 23 -35.60 -1.10 -26.43
CA SER A 23 -34.78 -1.84 -25.48
C SER A 23 -34.93 -3.33 -25.74
N SER A 24 -33.83 -4.07 -25.76
CA SER A 24 -33.89 -5.52 -25.56
C SER A 24 -32.68 -5.98 -24.76
N SER A 25 -32.99 -6.22 -23.49
CA SER A 25 -32.28 -7.12 -22.60
C SER A 25 -32.21 -8.50 -23.23
N SER A 26 -31.02 -9.09 -23.31
CA SER A 26 -30.90 -10.54 -23.37
C SER A 26 -29.77 -11.01 -22.45
N THR A 27 -30.23 -11.86 -21.55
CA THR A 27 -29.53 -12.69 -20.58
C THR A 27 -28.75 -13.81 -21.28
N SER A 28 -27.58 -14.15 -20.72
CA SER A 28 -26.99 -15.51 -20.64
C SER A 28 -26.70 -16.23 -21.97
N LEU A 29 -25.50 -16.73 -22.25
CA LEU A 29 -24.84 -17.85 -21.58
C LEU A 29 -23.40 -17.96 -22.10
N ASP A 30 -22.52 -18.46 -21.24
CA ASP A 30 -21.22 -19.04 -21.59
C ASP A 30 -21.36 -20.12 -22.66
N SER A 31 -20.49 -20.07 -23.67
CA SER A 31 -19.89 -21.24 -24.34
C SER A 31 -18.70 -20.74 -25.17
N GLU A 32 -17.50 -20.99 -24.67
CA GLU A 32 -16.28 -20.97 -25.49
C GLU A 32 -16.21 -22.33 -26.18
N ASP A 33 -16.35 -22.35 -27.51
CA ASP A 33 -15.88 -23.47 -28.32
C ASP A 33 -15.06 -22.90 -29.48
N VAL A 34 -13.85 -23.44 -29.61
CA VAL A 34 -12.85 -23.03 -30.60
C VAL A 34 -12.95 -24.01 -31.75
N LEU A 35 -13.52 -23.58 -32.87
CA LEU A 35 -13.31 -24.21 -34.16
C LEU A 35 -12.56 -23.23 -35.07
N GLU A 36 -11.33 -23.63 -35.38
CA GLU A 36 -10.39 -22.95 -36.24
C GLU A 36 -10.88 -23.06 -37.70
N THR A 37 -11.25 -21.93 -38.31
CA THR A 37 -11.41 -21.82 -39.77
C THR A 37 -10.64 -20.60 -40.25
N GLY A 38 -9.70 -20.85 -41.16
CA GLY A 38 -8.77 -19.84 -41.67
C GLY A 38 -9.49 -18.72 -42.41
N SER A 39 -9.22 -17.49 -41.99
CA SER A 39 -9.44 -16.30 -42.80
C SER A 39 -8.44 -15.23 -42.40
N THR A 40 -7.54 -14.90 -43.34
CA THR A 40 -6.56 -13.81 -43.27
C THR A 40 -7.29 -12.47 -43.18
N THR A 41 -7.71 -12.11 -41.97
CA THR A 41 -8.13 -10.76 -41.62
C THR A 41 -7.17 -10.19 -40.59
N SER A 42 -6.50 -9.09 -40.96
CA SER A 42 -5.64 -8.34 -40.05
C SER A 42 -6.38 -8.08 -38.74
N LEU A 43 -5.88 -8.65 -37.63
CA LEU A 43 -6.52 -8.52 -36.33
C LEU A 43 -6.86 -7.06 -36.02
N PRO A 44 -8.10 -6.75 -35.57
CA PRO A 44 -8.47 -5.39 -35.24
C PRO A 44 -7.47 -4.81 -34.26
N ARG A 45 -6.85 -3.68 -34.62
CA ARG A 45 -5.87 -3.00 -33.78
C ARG A 45 -6.52 -2.68 -32.44
N ARG A 46 -6.19 -3.44 -31.40
CA ARG A 46 -6.74 -3.27 -30.05
C ARG A 46 -6.59 -1.82 -29.62
N ARG A 47 -7.70 -1.08 -29.52
CA ARG A 47 -7.71 0.28 -29.01
C ARG A 47 -7.05 0.30 -27.63
N LYS A 48 -6.15 1.25 -27.39
CA LYS A 48 -5.57 1.45 -26.06
C LYS A 48 -6.71 1.70 -25.07
N ARG A 49 -6.80 0.88 -24.02
CA ARG A 49 -7.84 1.02 -23.01
C ARG A 49 -7.56 2.27 -22.18
N GLY A 50 -8.47 3.25 -22.21
CA GLY A 50 -8.38 4.49 -21.44
C GLY A 50 -8.54 4.30 -19.92
N GLN A 51 -8.55 5.42 -19.18
CA GLN A 51 -8.75 5.40 -17.72
C GLN A 51 -10.06 4.71 -17.35
N SER A 52 -9.98 3.75 -16.41
CA SER A 52 -11.18 3.16 -15.82
C SER A 52 -11.71 4.04 -14.69
N TYR A 53 -12.92 4.58 -14.88
CA TYR A 53 -13.66 5.37 -13.89
C TYR A 53 -14.50 4.51 -12.94
N CYS A 54 -14.48 3.18 -13.09
CA CYS A 54 -15.26 2.28 -12.24
C CYS A 54 -16.76 2.58 -12.13
N LYS A 55 -17.38 3.29 -13.09
CA LYS A 55 -18.81 3.68 -13.13
C LYS A 55 -19.80 2.55 -12.81
N ARG A 56 -19.42 1.29 -13.08
CA ARG A 56 -20.22 0.09 -12.74
C ARG A 56 -20.36 -0.18 -11.24
N LEU A 57 -19.54 0.44 -10.40
CA LEU A 57 -19.63 0.38 -8.94
C LEU A 57 -20.44 1.55 -8.37
N GLU A 58 -20.75 2.57 -9.19
CA GLU A 58 -21.69 3.62 -8.82
C GLU A 58 -23.13 3.13 -8.96
N LYS A 59 -23.37 2.20 -9.91
CA LYS A 59 -24.69 1.61 -10.19
C LYS A 59 -24.91 0.32 -9.37
N GLY A 60 -25.85 0.36 -8.43
CA GLY A 60 -26.32 -0.78 -7.64
C GLY A 60 -25.65 -0.93 -6.27
N GLY A 61 -26.13 -1.90 -5.48
CA GLY A 61 -25.68 -2.13 -4.11
C GLY A 61 -24.26 -2.71 -3.97
N PRO A 62 -23.78 -2.86 -2.71
CA PRO A 62 -22.45 -3.37 -2.42
C PRO A 62 -22.18 -4.73 -3.09
N ARG A 63 -20.98 -4.89 -3.68
CA ARG A 63 -20.61 -6.14 -4.37
C ARG A 63 -20.13 -7.21 -3.38
N PRO A 64 -20.52 -8.48 -3.56
CA PRO A 64 -19.98 -9.57 -2.75
C PRO A 64 -18.49 -9.79 -3.08
N ILE A 65 -17.68 -9.88 -2.04
CA ILE A 65 -16.26 -10.21 -2.14
C ILE A 65 -15.84 -10.97 -0.88
N SER A 66 -15.18 -12.11 -1.06
CA SER A 66 -14.60 -12.88 0.04
C SER A 66 -13.12 -12.54 0.20
N PHE A 67 -12.61 -12.63 1.42
CA PHE A 67 -11.22 -12.37 1.76
C PHE A 67 -10.64 -13.56 2.52
N ASP A 68 -9.33 -13.79 2.35
CA ASP A 68 -8.60 -14.74 3.19
C ASP A 68 -8.30 -14.14 4.58
N LYS A 69 -7.72 -14.94 5.46
CA LYS A 69 -7.28 -14.52 6.82
C LYS A 69 -6.34 -13.31 6.82
N ASN A 70 -5.65 -13.05 5.71
CA ASN A 70 -4.70 -11.95 5.54
C ASN A 70 -5.33 -10.71 4.92
N GLY A 71 -6.63 -10.73 4.60
CA GLY A 71 -7.36 -9.66 3.93
C GLY A 71 -7.12 -9.58 2.42
N ILE A 72 -6.58 -10.64 1.79
CA ILE A 72 -6.44 -10.76 0.34
C ILE A 72 -7.79 -11.19 -0.25
N PRO A 73 -8.31 -10.50 -1.28
CA PRO A 73 -9.55 -10.88 -1.94
C PRO A 73 -9.44 -12.24 -2.67
N GLN A 74 -10.38 -13.16 -2.40
CA GLN A 74 -10.41 -14.56 -2.86
C GLN A 74 -11.61 -14.91 -3.75
N SER A 75 -12.53 -13.97 -3.97
CA SER A 75 -13.73 -14.15 -4.81
C SER A 75 -13.40 -14.47 -6.27
N LEU A 76 -14.45 -14.64 -7.11
CA LEU A 76 -14.29 -14.70 -8.56
C LEU A 76 -13.41 -13.55 -9.08
N LEU A 77 -12.60 -13.84 -10.10
CA LEU A 77 -11.60 -12.91 -10.65
C LEU A 77 -12.20 -11.56 -11.04
N LYS A 78 -13.45 -11.55 -11.51
CA LYS A 78 -14.23 -10.35 -11.81
C LYS A 78 -14.33 -9.40 -10.60
N HIS A 79 -14.69 -9.91 -9.43
CA HIS A 79 -14.86 -9.12 -8.20
C HIS A 79 -13.51 -8.66 -7.62
N VAL A 80 -12.49 -9.52 -7.67
CA VAL A 80 -11.11 -9.16 -7.26
C VAL A 80 -10.57 -8.00 -8.11
N ASN A 81 -10.82 -8.06 -9.43
CA ASN A 81 -10.42 -7.00 -10.36
C ASN A 81 -11.21 -5.71 -10.13
N GLN A 82 -12.50 -5.80 -9.80
CA GLN A 82 -13.32 -4.62 -9.46
C GLN A 82 -12.80 -3.94 -8.20
N PHE A 83 -12.52 -4.70 -7.14
CA PHE A 83 -11.93 -4.18 -5.90
C PHE A 83 -10.60 -3.48 -6.15
N SER A 84 -9.68 -4.16 -6.84
CA SER A 84 -8.35 -3.60 -7.15
C SER A 84 -8.45 -2.36 -8.06
N SER A 85 -9.36 -2.37 -9.03
CA SER A 85 -9.58 -1.23 -9.93
C SER A 85 -10.15 -0.03 -9.18
N TYR A 86 -11.04 -0.25 -8.22
CA TYR A 86 -11.63 0.81 -7.42
C TYR A 86 -10.64 1.40 -6.43
N CYS A 87 -9.82 0.58 -5.76
CA CYS A 87 -8.66 1.05 -4.99
C CYS A 87 -7.79 1.97 -5.83
N GLY A 88 -7.44 1.56 -7.05
CA GLY A 88 -6.65 2.37 -7.96
C GLY A 88 -7.37 3.63 -8.45
N HIS A 89 -8.68 3.60 -8.62
CA HIS A 89 -9.48 4.79 -8.95
C HIS A 89 -9.43 5.81 -7.80
N LEU A 90 -9.81 5.41 -6.58
CA LEU A 90 -9.79 6.29 -5.40
C LEU A 90 -8.41 6.91 -5.16
N ALA A 91 -7.35 6.10 -5.26
CA ALA A 91 -5.99 6.55 -5.04
C ALA A 91 -5.52 7.60 -6.07
N ARG A 92 -5.92 7.48 -7.33
CA ARG A 92 -5.56 8.45 -8.39
C ARG A 92 -6.36 9.74 -8.31
N MET A 93 -7.60 9.62 -7.83
CA MET A 93 -8.57 10.71 -7.82
C MET A 93 -8.43 11.64 -6.62
N ARG A 94 -8.16 11.06 -5.44
CA ARG A 94 -8.30 11.76 -4.17
C ARG A 94 -6.99 12.01 -3.44
N VAL A 95 -5.90 11.37 -3.87
CA VAL A 95 -4.59 11.54 -3.24
C VAL A 95 -3.74 12.50 -4.06
N ASP A 96 -3.39 13.61 -3.43
CA ASP A 96 -2.56 14.66 -4.01
C ASP A 96 -1.22 14.10 -4.51
N ILE A 97 -0.89 14.40 -5.78
CA ILE A 97 0.33 13.95 -6.44
C ILE A 97 1.59 14.67 -5.92
N ARG A 98 1.46 15.86 -5.31
CA ARG A 98 2.57 16.64 -4.71
C ARG A 98 3.16 15.96 -3.48
N ILE A 99 2.38 15.12 -2.79
CA ILE A 99 2.87 14.39 -1.63
C ILE A 99 4.01 13.46 -2.05
N LYS A 100 5.21 13.63 -1.49
CA LYS A 100 6.39 12.84 -1.86
C LYS A 100 6.29 11.36 -1.44
N ASN A 101 5.66 11.06 -0.30
CA ASN A 101 5.66 9.72 0.29
C ASN A 101 4.30 9.35 0.90
N TRP A 102 3.84 8.11 0.70
CA TRP A 102 2.54 7.62 1.21
C TRP A 102 2.40 7.72 2.73
N ARG A 103 3.52 7.68 3.46
CA ARG A 103 3.54 7.87 4.91
C ARG A 103 3.08 9.28 5.31
N LYS A 104 3.35 10.29 4.47
CA LYS A 104 2.95 11.70 4.67
C LYS A 104 1.50 11.99 4.26
N VAL A 105 0.81 11.03 3.63
CA VAL A 105 -0.63 11.17 3.33
C VAL A 105 -1.41 11.23 4.65
N PRO A 106 -2.26 12.26 4.86
CA PRO A 106 -3.01 12.45 6.10
C PRO A 106 -3.79 11.20 6.53
N LYS A 107 -3.82 10.94 7.84
CA LYS A 107 -4.55 9.78 8.41
C LYS A 107 -6.06 9.89 8.16
N VAL A 108 -6.61 11.10 8.24
CA VAL A 108 -8.02 11.39 7.93
C VAL A 108 -8.33 11.00 6.49
N LEU A 109 -7.53 11.44 5.52
CA LEU A 109 -7.71 11.07 4.11
C LEU A 109 -7.66 9.55 3.89
N LYS A 110 -6.76 8.82 4.55
CA LYS A 110 -6.71 7.35 4.48
C LYS A 110 -7.97 6.69 5.04
N THR A 111 -8.59 7.32 6.03
CA THR A 111 -9.83 6.83 6.64
C THR A 111 -10.99 7.04 5.69
N ASN A 112 -11.13 8.24 5.10
CA ASN A 112 -12.16 8.53 4.09
C ASN A 112 -12.01 7.61 2.86
N LEU A 113 -10.78 7.40 2.36
CA LEU A 113 -10.52 6.45 1.27
C LEU A 113 -10.98 5.02 1.59
N TRP A 114 -10.81 4.60 2.85
CA TRP A 114 -11.26 3.30 3.32
C TRP A 114 -12.78 3.23 3.42
N GLU A 115 -13.43 4.25 3.97
CA GLU A 115 -14.88 4.35 4.09
C GLU A 115 -15.56 4.23 2.73
N ASP A 116 -15.10 5.02 1.76
CA ASP A 116 -15.56 4.96 0.37
C ASP A 116 -15.41 3.59 -0.27
N LEU A 117 -14.25 2.95 -0.06
CA LEU A 117 -14.03 1.60 -0.54
C LEU A 117 -15.00 0.62 0.12
N SER A 118 -15.11 0.67 1.45
CA SER A 118 -15.92 -0.25 2.22
C SER A 118 -17.42 -0.11 1.92
N ALA A 119 -17.89 1.07 1.55
CA ALA A 119 -19.27 1.30 1.15
C ALA A 119 -19.67 0.57 -0.16
N LYS A 120 -18.71 0.24 -1.03
CA LYS A 120 -18.97 -0.39 -2.34
C LYS A 120 -18.92 -1.91 -2.33
N PHE A 121 -18.51 -2.52 -1.22
CA PHE A 121 -18.27 -3.96 -1.12
C PHE A 121 -18.78 -4.50 0.21
N ILE A 122 -19.26 -5.74 0.21
CA ILE A 122 -19.65 -6.41 1.46
C ILE A 122 -18.38 -6.72 2.24
N MET A 123 -18.20 -6.05 3.39
CA MET A 123 -17.04 -6.25 4.26
C MET A 123 -17.26 -7.41 5.24
N PRO A 124 -16.18 -8.08 5.68
CA PRO A 124 -16.26 -9.04 6.79
C PRO A 124 -16.86 -8.39 8.04
N LYS A 125 -17.69 -9.15 8.77
CA LYS A 125 -18.30 -8.71 10.04
C LYS A 125 -17.28 -8.68 11.17
N ASP A 126 -16.23 -9.49 11.09
CA ASP A 126 -15.22 -9.59 12.11
C ASP A 126 -14.20 -8.43 12.01
N GLU A 127 -13.96 -7.76 13.14
CA GLU A 127 -13.08 -6.58 13.16
C GLU A 127 -11.64 -6.92 12.78
N LYS A 128 -11.14 -8.11 13.15
CA LYS A 128 -9.76 -8.55 12.81
C LYS A 128 -9.57 -8.68 11.29
N SER A 129 -10.46 -9.37 10.57
CA SER A 129 -10.32 -9.48 9.11
C SER A 129 -10.61 -8.15 8.43
N LYS A 130 -11.59 -7.36 8.90
CA LYS A 130 -11.85 -6.01 8.37
C LYS A 130 -10.61 -5.11 8.47
N LEU A 131 -9.87 -5.16 9.58
CA LEU A 131 -8.59 -4.45 9.72
C LEU A 131 -7.50 -4.97 8.76
N ASN A 132 -7.44 -6.27 8.54
CA ASN A 132 -6.51 -6.86 7.56
C ASN A 132 -6.85 -6.42 6.13
N VAL A 133 -8.13 -6.43 5.76
CA VAL A 133 -8.62 -5.93 4.46
C VAL A 133 -8.30 -4.44 4.31
N LYS A 134 -8.54 -3.61 5.33
CA LYS A 134 -8.14 -2.19 5.34
C LYS A 134 -6.66 -2.00 5.08
N ARG A 135 -5.81 -2.81 5.72
CA ARG A 135 -4.36 -2.77 5.51
C ARG A 135 -3.98 -3.12 4.06
N VAL A 136 -4.58 -4.17 3.49
CA VAL A 136 -4.34 -4.60 2.10
C VAL A 136 -4.84 -3.55 1.11
N ALA A 137 -6.04 -3.01 1.31
CA ALA A 137 -6.62 -1.95 0.51
C ALA A 137 -5.73 -0.71 0.46
N LEU A 138 -5.30 -0.19 1.61
CA LEU A 138 -4.43 0.98 1.68
C LEU A 138 -3.06 0.74 1.05
N LYS A 139 -2.52 -0.49 1.13
CA LYS A 139 -1.31 -0.87 0.40
C LYS A 139 -1.56 -0.89 -1.12
N SER A 140 -2.69 -1.44 -1.56
CA SER A 140 -3.07 -1.47 -2.98
C SER A 140 -3.23 -0.05 -3.54
N MET A 141 -3.88 0.85 -2.79
CA MET A 141 -3.98 2.28 -3.13
C MET A 141 -2.61 2.96 -3.22
N ASN A 142 -1.71 2.72 -2.26
CA ASN A 142 -0.34 3.23 -2.30
C ASN A 142 0.40 2.79 -3.59
N HIS A 143 0.30 1.50 -3.93
CA HIS A 143 0.90 0.97 -5.16
C HIS A 143 0.32 1.65 -6.40
N ALA A 144 -1.00 1.73 -6.51
CA ALA A 144 -1.66 2.37 -7.64
C ALA A 144 -1.34 3.87 -7.77
N TRP A 145 -1.24 4.59 -6.65
CA TRP A 145 -0.86 6.00 -6.61
C TRP A 145 0.60 6.22 -7.05
N LYS A 146 1.54 5.39 -6.57
CA LYS A 146 2.94 5.44 -7.03
C LYS A 146 3.07 5.13 -8.53
N ASP A 147 2.37 4.09 -9.00
CA ASP A 147 2.36 3.72 -10.42
C ASP A 147 1.75 4.83 -11.28
N PHE A 148 0.73 5.54 -10.77
CA PHE A 148 0.14 6.68 -11.45
C PHE A 148 1.12 7.84 -11.57
N LYS A 149 1.79 8.23 -10.48
CA LYS A 149 2.85 9.26 -10.50
C LYS A 149 3.97 8.89 -11.48
N TRP A 150 4.40 7.63 -11.48
CA TRP A 150 5.39 7.15 -12.45
C TRP A 150 4.90 7.27 -13.91
N LYS A 151 3.65 6.90 -14.19
CA LYS A 151 3.05 7.05 -15.53
C LYS A 151 2.94 8.52 -15.96
N LEU A 152 2.58 9.41 -15.03
CA LEU A 152 2.53 10.85 -15.29
C LEU A 152 3.91 11.37 -15.70
N ASN A 153 4.94 10.99 -14.96
CA ASN A 153 6.32 11.38 -15.28
C ASN A 153 6.76 10.86 -16.67
N ILE A 154 6.64 9.55 -16.92
CA ILE A 154 7.16 8.94 -18.15
C ILE A 154 6.39 9.36 -19.41
N ASN A 155 5.06 9.50 -19.33
CA ASN A 155 4.25 9.75 -20.52
C ASN A 155 3.96 11.22 -20.80
N TYR A 156 4.07 12.09 -19.79
CA TYR A 156 3.67 13.49 -19.91
C TYR A 156 4.83 14.41 -19.60
N VAL A 157 5.43 14.34 -18.41
CA VAL A 157 6.54 15.25 -18.03
C VAL A 157 7.74 15.08 -18.96
N LYS A 158 8.27 13.85 -19.11
CA LYS A 158 9.42 13.58 -20.00
C LYS A 158 9.15 13.76 -21.49
N LYS A 159 7.89 13.88 -21.87
CA LYS A 159 7.47 14.07 -23.27
C LYS A 159 6.93 15.47 -23.51
N GLU A 160 6.96 16.33 -22.50
CA GLU A 160 6.43 17.69 -22.53
C GLU A 160 4.97 17.76 -23.01
N LYS A 161 4.15 16.80 -22.57
CA LYS A 161 2.72 16.71 -22.91
C LYS A 161 1.83 17.05 -21.72
N SER A 162 0.65 17.58 -22.03
CA SER A 162 -0.40 17.81 -21.03
C SER A 162 -1.14 16.50 -20.68
N PRO A 163 -1.31 16.18 -19.38
CA PRO A 163 -2.02 14.97 -18.93
C PRO A 163 -3.55 15.15 -18.88
N PHE A 164 -4.08 16.36 -18.98
CA PHE A 164 -5.47 16.66 -18.60
C PHE A 164 -6.51 16.12 -19.59
N GLN A 165 -6.14 15.91 -20.86
CA GLN A 165 -7.01 15.22 -21.83
C GLN A 165 -7.24 13.75 -21.45
N ASP A 166 -6.17 13.06 -21.03
CA ASP A 166 -6.23 11.65 -20.63
C ASP A 166 -6.72 11.46 -19.19
N TYR A 167 -6.48 12.45 -18.33
CA TYR A 167 -6.88 12.49 -16.92
C TYR A 167 -7.63 13.79 -16.58
N PRO A 168 -8.90 13.94 -17.04
CA PRO A 168 -9.69 15.17 -16.80
C PRO A 168 -9.96 15.46 -15.33
N LEU A 169 -9.86 14.44 -14.49
CA LEU A 169 -10.11 14.54 -13.06
C LEU A 169 -8.85 14.86 -12.23
N LEU A 170 -7.71 15.00 -12.89
CA LEU A 170 -6.48 15.44 -12.24
C LEU A 170 -6.57 16.95 -11.98
N LYS A 171 -6.36 17.38 -10.74
CA LYS A 171 -6.38 18.81 -10.43
C LYS A 171 -5.19 19.52 -11.07
N GLU A 172 -5.46 20.55 -11.86
CA GLU A 172 -4.44 21.34 -12.56
C GLU A 172 -3.48 22.03 -11.58
N GLU A 173 -4.01 22.51 -10.45
CA GLU A 173 -3.24 23.11 -9.35
C GLU A 173 -2.09 22.25 -8.83
N TRP A 174 -2.21 20.92 -8.94
CA TRP A 174 -1.19 20.01 -8.44
C TRP A 174 -0.02 19.82 -9.42
N TRP A 175 -0.22 20.18 -10.69
CA TRP A 175 0.68 19.83 -11.76
C TRP A 175 2.04 20.55 -11.69
N PRO A 176 2.13 21.87 -11.49
CA PRO A 176 3.43 22.57 -11.44
C PRO A 176 4.35 22.01 -10.35
N GLY A 177 3.83 21.88 -9.11
CA GLY A 177 4.61 21.35 -7.99
C GLY A 177 4.97 19.86 -8.15
N PHE A 178 4.19 19.09 -8.92
CA PHE A 178 4.57 17.73 -9.28
C PHE A 178 5.70 17.70 -10.30
N VAL A 179 5.65 18.53 -11.34
CA VAL A 179 6.70 18.67 -12.37
C VAL A 179 8.02 19.06 -11.72
N GLU A 180 8.02 20.11 -10.89
CA GLU A 180 9.20 20.55 -10.14
C GLU A 180 9.82 19.40 -9.33
N TRP A 181 8.99 18.65 -8.59
CA TRP A 181 9.48 17.54 -7.80
C TRP A 181 10.06 16.39 -8.63
N VAL A 182 9.41 15.98 -9.73
CA VAL A 182 9.91 14.84 -10.52
C VAL A 182 11.13 15.17 -11.37
N THR A 183 11.38 16.46 -11.64
CA THR A 183 12.57 16.95 -12.34
C THR A 183 13.76 17.13 -11.39
N SER A 184 13.51 17.26 -10.09
CA SER A 184 14.57 17.41 -9.08
C SER A 184 15.58 16.26 -9.07
N ASP A 185 16.83 16.58 -8.70
CA ASP A 185 17.90 15.60 -8.53
C ASP A 185 17.58 14.57 -7.44
N GLU A 186 16.86 14.97 -6.39
CA GLU A 186 16.38 14.08 -5.32
C GLU A 186 15.53 12.93 -5.92
N TYR A 187 14.63 13.25 -6.85
CA TYR A 187 13.77 12.26 -7.49
C TYR A 187 14.57 11.35 -8.45
N ASN A 188 15.49 11.93 -9.23
CA ASN A 188 16.34 11.17 -10.14
C ASN A 188 17.23 10.18 -9.39
N ALA A 189 17.87 10.61 -8.30
CA ALA A 189 18.67 9.75 -7.43
C ALA A 189 17.84 8.62 -6.81
N LEU A 190 16.60 8.90 -6.38
CA LEU A 190 15.67 7.88 -5.89
C LEU A 190 15.34 6.85 -6.99
N GLY A 191 15.15 7.32 -8.23
CA GLY A 191 14.94 6.49 -9.41
C GLY A 191 16.12 5.56 -9.68
N GLU A 192 17.34 6.07 -9.67
CA GLU A 192 18.57 5.29 -9.88
C GLU A 192 18.78 4.22 -8.79
N LYS A 193 18.51 4.57 -7.53
CA LYS A 193 18.53 3.59 -6.43
C LYS A 193 17.50 2.48 -6.66
N GLY A 194 16.31 2.83 -7.14
CA GLY A 194 15.26 1.88 -7.51
C GLY A 194 15.69 0.95 -8.64
N LYS A 195 16.32 1.48 -9.70
CA LYS A 195 16.84 0.70 -10.83
C LYS A 195 17.93 -0.28 -10.39
N LYS A 196 18.90 0.19 -9.59
CA LYS A 196 19.96 -0.66 -8.99
C LYS A 196 19.36 -1.77 -8.13
N SER A 197 18.36 -1.47 -7.29
CA SER A 197 17.70 -2.51 -6.51
C SER A 197 16.94 -3.52 -7.38
N GLN A 198 16.36 -3.07 -8.50
CA GLN A 198 15.60 -3.93 -9.41
C GLN A 198 16.52 -4.82 -10.27
N SER A 199 17.72 -4.36 -10.66
CA SER A 199 18.69 -5.18 -11.39
C SER A 199 19.23 -6.34 -10.53
N MET A 200 19.30 -6.16 -9.21
CA MET A 200 19.67 -7.22 -8.27
C MET A 200 18.56 -8.27 -8.05
N ASN A 201 17.33 -8.04 -8.55
CA ASN A 201 16.22 -8.99 -8.44
C ASN A 201 16.33 -10.10 -9.50
N LYS A 202 17.27 -11.04 -9.28
CA LYS A 202 17.59 -12.15 -10.20
C LYS A 202 16.39 -13.03 -10.55
N TYR A 203 15.51 -13.29 -9.57
CA TYR A 203 14.39 -14.24 -9.67
C TYR A 203 13.04 -13.54 -9.59
N ARG A 204 12.76 -12.67 -10.56
CA ARG A 204 11.46 -11.99 -10.67
C ARG A 204 10.35 -13.00 -11.00
N PRO A 205 9.27 -13.07 -10.21
CA PRO A 205 8.20 -14.03 -10.47
C PRO A 205 7.31 -13.55 -11.64
N LYS A 206 6.78 -14.50 -12.42
CA LYS A 206 5.92 -14.29 -13.59
C LYS A 206 4.46 -14.69 -13.26
N LEU A 207 3.74 -13.88 -12.47
CA LEU A 207 2.32 -14.12 -12.17
C LEU A 207 1.34 -13.35 -13.08
N GLY A 208 1.81 -12.34 -13.80
CA GLY A 208 0.94 -11.38 -14.47
C GLY A 208 0.08 -10.59 -13.47
N ARG A 209 -1.15 -10.23 -13.85
CA ARG A 209 -2.13 -9.57 -12.95
C ARG A 209 -2.75 -10.51 -11.91
N ARG A 210 -2.46 -11.81 -12.00
CA ARG A 210 -3.07 -12.84 -11.16
C ARG A 210 -2.27 -12.93 -9.85
N SER A 211 -2.94 -13.13 -8.73
CA SER A 211 -2.26 -13.37 -7.45
C SER A 211 -1.78 -14.82 -7.39
N TYR A 212 -0.88 -15.13 -6.44
CA TYR A 212 -0.47 -16.51 -6.15
C TYR A 212 -1.69 -17.42 -5.95
N MET A 213 -2.74 -16.92 -5.29
CA MET A 213 -3.98 -17.68 -5.08
C MET A 213 -4.72 -18.03 -6.36
N VAL A 214 -4.85 -17.08 -7.30
CA VAL A 214 -5.50 -17.36 -8.59
C VAL A 214 -4.67 -18.36 -9.37
N GLN A 215 -3.34 -18.25 -9.27
CA GLN A 215 -2.43 -19.14 -9.96
C GLN A 215 -2.44 -20.57 -9.37
N LYS A 216 -2.56 -20.71 -8.05
CA LYS A 216 -2.78 -22.00 -7.37
C LYS A 216 -4.01 -22.74 -7.88
N LYS A 217 -5.15 -22.06 -7.99
CA LYS A 217 -6.39 -22.67 -8.51
C LYS A 217 -6.23 -23.18 -9.94
N ARG A 218 -5.44 -22.48 -10.75
CA ARG A 218 -5.12 -22.88 -12.12
C ARG A 218 -4.19 -24.10 -12.14
N TRP A 219 -3.11 -24.03 -11.37
CA TRP A 219 -2.17 -25.14 -11.21
C TRP A 219 -2.85 -26.42 -10.72
N ALA A 220 -3.75 -26.34 -9.74
CA ALA A 220 -4.48 -27.51 -9.28
C ALA A 220 -5.30 -28.19 -10.40
N LYS A 221 -5.85 -27.42 -11.35
CA LYS A 221 -6.54 -27.97 -12.53
C LYS A 221 -5.57 -28.57 -13.53
N GLU A 222 -4.47 -27.87 -13.80
CA GLU A 222 -3.41 -28.34 -14.72
C GLU A 222 -2.76 -29.62 -14.18
N ASP A 223 -2.53 -29.72 -12.87
CA ASP A 223 -1.95 -30.88 -12.20
C ASP A 223 -2.91 -32.06 -12.25
N ALA A 224 -4.20 -31.85 -11.98
CA ALA A 224 -5.22 -32.89 -12.10
C ALA A 224 -5.34 -33.41 -13.55
N GLN A 225 -5.29 -32.50 -14.53
CA GLN A 225 -5.29 -32.86 -15.94
C GLN A 225 -4.03 -33.64 -16.33
N ALA A 226 -2.84 -33.18 -15.92
CA ALA A 226 -1.58 -33.87 -16.20
C ALA A 226 -1.57 -35.28 -15.61
N LEU A 227 -2.07 -35.46 -14.38
CA LEU A 227 -2.22 -36.77 -13.75
C LEU A 227 -3.18 -37.68 -14.53
N SER A 228 -4.31 -37.15 -15.02
CA SER A 228 -5.25 -37.92 -15.85
C SER A 228 -4.67 -38.31 -17.21
N GLU A 229 -3.74 -37.51 -17.74
CA GLU A 229 -3.06 -37.75 -19.02
C GLU A 229 -1.75 -38.55 -18.85
N GLY A 230 -1.40 -38.98 -17.63
CA GLY A 230 -0.15 -39.70 -17.34
C GLY A 230 1.13 -38.86 -17.52
N LYS A 231 1.02 -37.53 -17.55
CA LYS A 231 2.14 -36.59 -17.68
C LYS A 231 2.71 -36.23 -16.30
N SER A 232 3.99 -35.90 -16.25
CA SER A 232 4.65 -35.44 -15.03
C SER A 232 4.13 -34.07 -14.59
N VAL A 233 3.96 -33.89 -13.28
CA VAL A 233 3.54 -32.63 -12.68
C VAL A 233 4.78 -31.78 -12.38
N PRO A 234 4.84 -30.49 -12.77
CA PRO A 234 6.01 -29.67 -12.50
C PRO A 234 6.31 -29.55 -11.00
N PHE A 235 7.56 -29.83 -10.62
CA PHE A 235 8.03 -29.85 -9.23
C PHE A 235 7.22 -30.79 -8.34
N GLN A 236 6.93 -32.00 -8.83
CA GLN A 236 6.21 -33.04 -8.09
C GLN A 236 6.95 -33.47 -6.82
N ASP A 237 8.27 -33.60 -6.89
CA ASP A 237 9.13 -34.03 -5.77
C ASP A 237 9.28 -32.98 -4.66
N MET A 238 8.83 -31.74 -4.91
CA MET A 238 8.90 -30.68 -3.93
C MET A 238 7.66 -30.74 -3.02
N PRO A 239 7.83 -30.55 -1.69
CA PRO A 239 6.71 -30.41 -0.77
C PRO A 239 5.68 -29.39 -1.25
N ASP A 240 4.43 -29.62 -0.87
CA ASP A 240 3.36 -28.68 -1.14
C ASP A 240 3.46 -27.48 -0.21
N GLY A 241 3.48 -26.28 -0.80
CA GLY A 241 3.55 -25.07 -0.03
C GLY A 241 4.12 -23.89 -0.80
N ARG A 242 4.55 -22.88 -0.03
CA ARG A 242 5.01 -21.60 -0.56
C ARG A 242 6.28 -21.69 -1.41
N HIS A 243 7.15 -22.66 -1.11
CA HIS A 243 8.33 -22.91 -1.92
C HIS A 243 7.96 -23.45 -3.32
N LYS A 244 6.93 -24.29 -3.43
CA LYS A 244 6.39 -24.78 -4.71
C LYS A 244 5.74 -23.67 -5.52
N ASP A 245 4.98 -22.81 -4.85
CA ASP A 245 4.46 -21.58 -5.46
C ASP A 245 5.57 -20.69 -6.01
N TRP A 246 6.64 -20.51 -5.23
CA TRP A 246 7.77 -19.68 -5.61
C TRP A 246 8.46 -20.22 -6.86
N ALA A 247 8.67 -21.54 -6.96
CA ALA A 247 9.29 -22.19 -8.11
C ALA A 247 8.40 -22.10 -9.35
N ARG A 248 7.12 -22.49 -9.23
CA ARG A 248 6.17 -22.49 -10.35
C ARG A 248 5.92 -21.09 -10.93
N THR A 249 5.88 -20.05 -10.10
CA THR A 249 5.80 -18.67 -10.63
C THR A 249 7.04 -18.23 -11.39
N ARG A 250 8.17 -18.90 -11.21
CA ARG A 250 9.41 -18.63 -11.93
C ARG A 250 9.62 -19.57 -13.09
N ASN A 251 8.82 -20.63 -13.21
CA ASN A 251 8.76 -21.55 -14.32
C ASN A 251 7.34 -21.72 -14.90
N PRO A 252 6.78 -20.69 -15.56
CA PRO A 252 5.40 -20.75 -16.05
C PRO A 252 5.21 -21.62 -17.30
N SER A 253 6.28 -22.07 -17.96
CA SER A 253 6.21 -22.74 -19.28
C SER A 253 7.31 -23.80 -19.49
N GLY A 254 7.99 -24.26 -18.45
CA GLY A 254 9.15 -25.16 -18.57
C GLY A 254 10.47 -24.44 -18.90
N ASP A 255 10.44 -23.39 -19.72
CA ASP A 255 11.63 -22.73 -20.29
C ASP A 255 12.26 -21.61 -19.43
N ALA A 256 12.17 -21.70 -18.11
CA ALA A 256 12.60 -20.60 -17.25
C ALA A 256 13.85 -20.89 -16.41
N LYS A 257 14.47 -19.81 -15.92
CA LYS A 257 15.71 -19.82 -15.12
C LYS A 257 15.70 -20.74 -13.88
N ILE A 258 14.52 -21.17 -13.40
CA ILE A 258 14.38 -22.09 -12.27
C ILE A 258 13.76 -23.39 -12.80
N MET A 259 14.61 -24.35 -13.15
CA MET A 259 14.20 -25.72 -13.48
C MET A 259 14.29 -26.62 -12.23
N GLU A 260 13.79 -27.85 -12.33
CA GLU A 260 13.83 -28.83 -11.23
C GLU A 260 15.26 -29.12 -10.74
N SER A 261 16.24 -29.10 -11.66
CA SER A 261 17.66 -29.26 -11.34
C SER A 261 18.33 -28.04 -10.69
N HIS A 262 17.62 -26.91 -10.56
CA HIS A 262 18.23 -25.67 -10.08
C HIS A 262 18.70 -25.81 -8.61
N PRO A 263 19.88 -25.29 -8.22
CA PRO A 263 20.45 -25.46 -6.87
C PRO A 263 19.52 -25.05 -5.73
N ILE A 264 18.72 -23.99 -5.94
CA ILE A 264 17.70 -23.54 -4.97
C ILE A 264 16.61 -24.60 -4.76
N ILE A 265 16.19 -25.32 -5.80
CA ILE A 265 15.16 -26.36 -5.69
C ILE A 265 15.72 -27.55 -4.91
N LYS A 266 16.93 -28.02 -5.27
CA LYS A 266 17.63 -29.06 -4.50
C LYS A 266 17.74 -28.69 -3.02
N LYS A 267 18.20 -27.48 -2.73
CA LYS A 267 18.30 -26.98 -1.35
C LYS A 267 16.96 -26.91 -0.62
N ILE A 268 15.84 -26.65 -1.32
CA ILE A 268 14.50 -26.67 -0.71
C ILE A 268 14.12 -28.09 -0.31
N VAL A 269 14.36 -29.07 -1.19
CA VAL A 269 14.09 -30.49 -0.92
C VAL A 269 14.94 -30.96 0.26
N ASP A 270 16.25 -30.72 0.25
CA ASP A 270 17.17 -31.07 1.34
C ASP A 270 16.74 -30.45 2.69
N LEU A 271 16.30 -29.19 2.67
CA LEU A 271 15.85 -28.50 3.90
C LEU A 271 14.50 -29.04 4.39
N ASN A 272 13.64 -29.52 3.50
CA ASN A 272 12.40 -30.18 3.88
C ASN A 272 12.67 -31.52 4.55
N GLU A 273 13.53 -32.36 3.96
CA GLU A 273 13.95 -33.64 4.55
C GLU A 273 14.57 -33.43 5.93
N LYS A 274 15.43 -32.41 6.10
CA LYS A 274 15.98 -32.03 7.42
C LYS A 274 14.92 -31.55 8.40
N SER A 275 13.88 -30.87 7.92
CA SER A 275 12.76 -30.43 8.75
C SER A 275 11.93 -31.61 9.23
N GLU A 276 11.68 -32.61 8.37
CA GLU A 276 10.98 -33.85 8.70
C GLU A 276 11.79 -34.73 9.66
N ALA A 277 13.11 -34.78 9.49
CA ALA A 277 14.05 -35.41 10.41
C ALA A 277 14.24 -34.64 11.74
N GLY A 278 13.59 -33.48 11.91
CA GLY A 278 13.69 -32.65 13.13
C GLY A 278 15.02 -31.92 13.32
N THR A 279 15.94 -31.99 12.35
CA THR A 279 17.26 -31.35 12.42
C THR A 279 17.28 -29.92 11.92
N PHE A 280 16.21 -29.48 11.24
CA PHE A 280 16.00 -28.09 10.84
C PHE A 280 14.75 -27.52 11.51
N THR A 281 14.91 -26.47 12.30
CA THR A 281 13.80 -25.68 12.84
C THR A 281 13.72 -24.34 12.11
N PRO A 282 12.65 -24.07 11.35
CA PRO A 282 12.40 -22.76 10.77
C PRO A 282 12.45 -21.65 11.83
N SER A 283 13.14 -20.55 11.54
CA SER A 283 13.07 -19.36 12.40
C SER A 283 11.97 -18.40 11.92
N ASP A 284 11.53 -17.49 12.80
CA ASP A 284 10.43 -16.53 12.55
C ASP A 284 10.51 -15.79 11.21
N ASP A 285 11.72 -15.47 10.72
CA ASP A 285 11.95 -14.73 9.48
C ASP A 285 12.62 -15.58 8.37
N MET A 286 13.15 -16.77 8.71
CA MET A 286 13.87 -17.67 7.79
C MET A 286 13.29 -19.09 7.84
N ASP A 287 12.25 -19.31 7.04
CA ASP A 287 11.69 -20.63 6.73
C ASP A 287 12.44 -21.33 5.59
N ILE A 288 12.06 -22.56 5.24
CA ILE A 288 12.68 -23.37 4.18
C ILE A 288 12.96 -22.55 2.91
N LEU A 289 11.96 -21.82 2.41
CA LEU A 289 12.11 -21.01 1.20
C LEU A 289 13.12 -19.87 1.41
N ALA A 290 13.01 -19.12 2.51
CA ALA A 290 13.87 -17.99 2.79
C ALA A 290 15.33 -18.41 2.99
N THR A 291 15.56 -19.54 3.66
CA THR A 291 16.88 -20.16 3.84
C THR A 291 17.47 -20.66 2.51
N ALA A 292 16.63 -21.21 1.63
CA ALA A 292 17.07 -21.65 0.32
C ALA A 292 17.50 -20.48 -0.58
N ILE A 293 16.72 -19.38 -0.62
CA ILE A 293 17.02 -18.19 -1.43
C ILE A 293 17.99 -17.21 -0.75
N GLY A 294 18.27 -17.40 0.54
CA GLY A 294 19.20 -16.61 1.35
C GLY A 294 18.60 -15.37 2.03
N SER A 295 17.39 -14.93 1.66
CA SER A 295 16.68 -13.86 2.39
C SER A 295 15.20 -13.74 2.03
N ASN A 296 14.39 -13.21 2.95
CA ASN A 296 13.07 -12.67 2.63
C ASN A 296 13.15 -11.18 2.25
N HIS A 297 12.22 -10.72 1.41
CA HIS A 297 12.10 -9.29 1.13
C HIS A 297 11.73 -8.50 2.41
N PRO A 298 12.39 -7.37 2.71
CA PRO A 298 12.07 -6.59 3.91
C PRO A 298 10.58 -6.19 3.95
N GLY A 299 9.89 -6.62 5.00
CA GLY A 299 8.49 -6.26 5.26
C GLY A 299 7.45 -6.94 4.36
N ARG A 300 7.83 -7.94 3.56
CA ARG A 300 6.93 -8.73 2.72
C ARG A 300 7.28 -10.20 2.77
N THR A 301 6.26 -11.05 2.68
CA THR A 301 6.47 -12.50 2.61
C THR A 301 6.65 -12.95 1.17
N THR A 302 7.86 -13.40 0.84
CA THR A 302 8.19 -13.95 -0.48
C THR A 302 7.30 -15.16 -0.78
N GLY A 303 6.74 -15.25 -1.98
CA GLY A 303 5.90 -16.40 -2.39
C GLY A 303 4.44 -16.35 -1.92
N VAL A 304 3.99 -15.30 -1.20
CA VAL A 304 2.58 -15.15 -0.78
C VAL A 304 1.87 -14.03 -1.53
N SER A 305 2.29 -12.78 -1.30
CA SER A 305 1.65 -11.59 -1.89
C SER A 305 2.50 -10.35 -1.60
N ALA A 306 2.43 -9.36 -2.49
CA ALA A 306 3.05 -8.05 -2.27
C ALA A 306 2.44 -7.28 -1.07
N TYR A 307 1.24 -7.69 -0.62
CA TYR A 307 0.50 -7.01 0.44
C TYR A 307 0.67 -7.66 1.82
N VAL A 308 1.18 -8.89 1.88
CA VAL A 308 1.34 -9.66 3.12
C VAL A 308 2.74 -9.46 3.68
N GLY A 309 2.83 -9.09 4.96
CA GLY A 309 4.10 -8.95 5.68
C GLY A 309 4.49 -10.24 6.40
N LEU A 310 5.76 -10.36 6.78
CA LEU A 310 6.36 -11.57 7.37
C LEU A 310 5.47 -12.23 8.43
N GLY A 311 5.09 -11.50 9.48
CA GLY A 311 4.27 -12.07 10.55
C GLY A 311 2.86 -12.57 10.16
N MET A 312 2.31 -12.15 9.02
CA MET A 312 1.05 -12.71 8.51
C MET A 312 1.27 -13.88 7.54
N GLY A 313 2.37 -13.85 6.78
CA GLY A 313 2.65 -14.85 5.75
C GLY A 313 3.54 -16.01 6.18
N LEU A 314 4.19 -15.91 7.35
CA LEU A 314 5.05 -16.93 7.94
C LEU A 314 4.44 -17.60 9.18
N SER A 315 3.27 -17.15 9.67
CA SER A 315 2.66 -17.68 10.88
C SER A 315 2.35 -19.18 10.72
N GLN A 316 3.30 -20.01 11.16
CA GLN A 316 3.05 -21.34 11.70
C GLN A 316 2.43 -21.10 13.09
N GLY A 317 1.10 -21.20 13.17
CA GLY A 317 0.35 -21.01 14.42
C GLY A 317 0.41 -19.58 15.00
N ASP A 318 -0.48 -19.32 15.94
CA ASP A 318 -0.61 -18.06 16.69
C ASP A 318 0.55 -17.88 17.70
N THR A 319 1.81 -17.91 17.25
CA THR A 319 2.90 -17.49 18.13
C THR A 319 2.94 -15.97 18.21
N PRO A 320 2.89 -15.37 19.42
CA PRO A 320 3.00 -13.94 19.58
C PRO A 320 4.34 -13.48 19.03
N ARG A 321 4.30 -12.73 17.93
CA ARG A 321 5.44 -11.99 17.38
C ARG A 321 6.21 -11.32 18.52
N LYS A 322 7.45 -11.73 18.80
CA LYS A 322 8.36 -10.88 19.59
C LYS A 322 8.49 -9.57 18.82
N LYS A 323 7.87 -8.50 19.34
CA LYS A 323 7.97 -7.17 18.76
C LYS A 323 9.46 -6.88 18.57
N LYS A 324 9.87 -6.48 17.36
CA LYS A 324 11.18 -5.83 17.16
C LYS A 324 11.33 -4.80 18.27
N ARG A 325 12.39 -4.92 19.08
CA ARG A 325 12.72 -4.07 20.23
C ARG A 325 12.35 -2.61 19.92
N SER A 326 11.18 -2.16 20.38
CA SER A 326 11.11 -0.83 20.96
C SER A 326 11.99 -0.91 22.20
N GLY A 327 12.82 0.09 22.45
CA GLY A 327 13.76 0.10 23.56
C GLY A 327 13.17 -0.50 24.84
N THR A 328 13.98 -1.24 25.58
CA THR A 328 13.54 -1.86 26.84
C THR A 328 12.90 -0.78 27.72
N LYS A 329 11.99 -1.18 28.62
CA LYS A 329 11.34 -0.25 29.57
C LYS A 329 12.40 0.66 30.24
N ASP A 330 13.57 0.11 30.53
CA ASP A 330 14.73 0.80 31.09
C ASP A 330 15.32 1.88 30.18
N GLU A 331 15.28 1.71 28.86
CA GLU A 331 15.76 2.70 27.89
C GLU A 331 14.80 3.90 27.80
N TYR A 332 13.50 3.66 27.94
CA TYR A 332 12.50 4.73 28.08
C TYR A 332 12.62 5.46 29.41
N VAL A 333 12.81 4.73 30.51
CA VAL A 333 13.03 5.32 31.84
C VAL A 333 14.30 6.17 31.86
N LYS A 334 15.39 5.70 31.25
CA LYS A 334 16.63 6.49 31.09
C LYS A 334 16.41 7.77 30.29
N LYS A 335 15.65 7.71 29.19
CA LYS A 335 15.30 8.91 28.43
C LYS A 335 14.44 9.89 29.22
N LEU A 336 13.49 9.40 30.01
CA LEU A 336 12.67 10.23 30.89
C LEU A 336 13.53 10.93 31.95
N GLN A 337 14.42 10.19 32.62
CA GLN A 337 15.38 10.76 33.58
C GLN A 337 16.31 11.79 32.93
N GLU A 338 16.72 11.56 31.69
CA GLU A 338 17.55 12.52 30.94
C GLU A 338 16.77 13.80 30.59
N TYR A 339 15.47 13.68 30.25
CA TYR A 339 14.60 14.83 30.06
C TYR A 339 14.33 15.59 31.37
N ASP A 340 14.10 14.89 32.47
CA ASP A 340 13.89 15.50 33.79
C ASP A 340 15.15 16.26 34.24
N ALA A 341 16.34 15.70 34.05
CA ALA A 341 17.60 16.38 34.36
C ALA A 341 17.84 17.62 33.48
N LYS A 342 17.47 17.57 32.20
CA LYS A 342 17.52 18.74 31.30
C LYS A 342 16.54 19.82 31.74
N PHE A 343 15.34 19.42 32.16
CA PHE A 343 14.31 20.33 32.66
C PHE A 343 14.76 21.01 33.96
N GLN A 344 15.28 20.27 34.93
CA GLN A 344 15.82 20.84 36.18
C GLN A 344 16.95 21.84 35.95
N LYS A 345 17.86 21.55 35.01
CA LYS A 345 18.92 22.50 34.61
C LYS A 345 18.34 23.78 34.03
N LEU A 346 17.29 23.67 33.21
CA LEU A 346 16.61 24.82 32.64
C LEU A 346 15.91 25.64 33.74
N THR A 347 15.22 25.00 34.68
CA THR A 347 14.59 25.66 35.83
C THR A 347 15.61 26.39 36.70
N ALA A 348 16.74 25.75 37.04
CA ALA A 348 17.80 26.38 37.82
C ALA A 348 18.45 27.56 37.07
N MET A 349 18.57 27.48 35.74
CA MET A 349 19.02 28.59 34.91
C MET A 349 18.05 29.77 34.99
N TYR A 350 16.74 29.52 34.91
CA TYR A 350 15.71 30.56 35.05
C TYR A 350 15.72 31.19 36.45
N GLU A 351 15.76 30.40 37.51
CA GLU A 351 15.85 30.93 38.89
C GLU A 351 17.14 31.74 39.11
N SER A 352 18.25 31.36 38.47
CA SER A 352 19.49 32.14 38.51
C SER A 352 19.37 33.46 37.74
N MET A 353 18.52 33.51 36.72
CA MET A 353 18.25 34.71 35.94
C MET A 353 17.34 35.65 36.73
N GLU A 354 16.31 35.13 37.39
CA GLU A 354 15.44 35.88 38.32
C GLU A 354 16.22 36.47 39.48
N ARG A 355 17.10 35.68 40.13
CA ARG A 355 17.95 36.20 41.21
C ARG A 355 18.89 37.31 40.74
N ARG A 356 19.37 37.24 39.50
CA ARG A 356 20.18 38.31 38.90
C ARG A 356 19.35 39.56 38.60
N PHE A 357 18.11 39.39 38.14
CA PHE A 357 17.19 40.51 37.90
C PHE A 357 16.81 41.24 39.20
N ASN A 358 16.43 40.48 40.24
CA ASN A 358 16.04 41.06 41.53
C ASN A 358 17.22 41.71 42.27
N ASN A 359 18.46 41.24 42.06
CA ASN A 359 19.66 41.89 42.59
C ASN A 359 20.05 43.18 41.85
N VAL A 360 19.66 43.33 40.58
CA VAL A 360 19.87 44.59 39.82
C VAL A 360 18.87 45.67 40.27
N GLU A 361 17.64 45.29 40.62
CA GLU A 361 16.65 46.19 41.22
C GLU A 361 17.04 46.63 42.65
N SER A 362 17.76 45.78 43.40
CA SER A 362 18.30 46.15 44.73
C SER A 362 19.58 47.00 44.68
N CYS A 363 20.23 47.14 43.51
CA CYS A 363 21.50 47.85 43.38
C CYS A 363 21.52 48.71 42.10
N SER A 364 20.68 49.74 42.03
CA SER A 364 20.93 50.90 41.17
C SER A 364 20.10 52.11 41.58
N SER A 365 20.72 53.01 42.34
CA SER A 365 20.43 54.44 42.22
C SER A 365 20.94 54.91 40.86
N ILE A 366 20.14 54.77 39.80
CA ILE A 366 20.45 55.35 38.49
C ILE A 366 19.23 56.17 38.05
N LYS A 367 19.37 57.49 38.17
CA LYS A 367 18.44 58.48 37.61
C LYS A 367 18.49 58.38 36.10
N PHE A 368 17.41 57.92 35.46
CA PHE A 368 17.23 58.11 34.02
C PHE A 368 16.39 59.36 33.78
N ILE A 369 16.97 60.27 33.00
CA ILE A 369 16.37 61.50 32.48
C ILE A 369 15.45 61.10 31.33
N ASP A 370 14.22 61.61 31.36
CA ASP A 370 13.24 61.49 30.26
C ASP A 370 13.76 62.12 28.97
N GLN A 371 13.63 61.41 27.86
CA GLN A 371 13.13 61.98 26.61
C GLN A 371 12.40 60.92 25.76
N PRO A 372 11.33 61.32 25.04
CA PRO A 372 10.42 60.42 24.35
C PRO A 372 10.85 60.20 22.88
N ASP A 373 10.51 59.02 22.35
CA ASP A 373 9.84 58.82 21.05
C ASP A 373 10.22 57.49 20.37
N TYR A 374 9.26 57.03 19.57
CA TYR A 374 9.23 55.88 18.65
C TYR A 374 8.59 54.58 19.17
N THR A 375 7.33 54.48 18.78
CA THR A 375 6.43 53.31 18.82
C THR A 375 6.92 52.16 17.96
N THR A 376 7.13 50.99 18.56
CA THR A 376 7.07 49.69 17.88
C THR A 376 6.20 48.75 18.71
N ASN A 377 5.04 48.39 18.16
CA ASN A 377 4.12 47.39 18.72
C ASN A 377 4.79 46.00 18.71
N HIS A 378 5.50 45.66 19.78
CA HIS A 378 5.80 44.29 20.12
C HIS A 378 4.79 43.81 21.17
N SER A 379 4.01 42.80 20.79
CA SER A 379 3.23 41.96 21.69
C SER A 379 4.18 41.25 22.65
N VAL A 380 4.54 41.93 23.74
CA VAL A 380 5.27 41.34 24.85
C VAL A 380 4.24 40.56 25.67
N TYR A 381 4.15 39.25 25.45
CA TYR A 381 3.67 38.38 26.52
C TYR A 381 4.59 38.63 27.70
N SER A 382 4.05 39.24 28.76
CA SER A 382 4.83 39.57 29.94
C SER A 382 5.48 38.30 30.46
N ILE A 383 6.75 38.38 30.91
CA ILE A 383 7.47 37.24 31.51
C ILE A 383 6.64 36.61 32.64
N HIS A 384 5.79 37.41 33.28
CA HIS A 384 4.79 37.01 34.26
C HIS A 384 3.72 36.02 33.72
N GLU A 385 3.28 36.12 32.46
CA GLU A 385 2.31 35.17 31.88
C GLU A 385 2.96 33.82 31.56
N LEU A 386 4.21 33.82 31.09
CA LEU A 386 4.97 32.59 30.85
C LEU A 386 5.28 31.84 32.17
N LEU A 387 5.45 32.58 33.27
CA LEU A 387 5.66 32.04 34.62
C LEU A 387 4.45 31.26 35.16
N TYR A 388 3.22 31.61 34.78
CA TYR A 388 2.03 30.86 35.17
C TYR A 388 1.77 29.64 34.28
N ILE A 389 2.09 29.72 32.99
CA ILE A 389 1.80 28.66 32.02
C ILE A 389 2.74 27.45 32.20
N PHE A 390 4.02 27.69 32.51
CA PHE A 390 5.04 26.62 32.57
C PHE A 390 4.79 25.56 33.67
N PRO A 391 4.47 25.92 34.93
CA PRO A 391 4.18 24.97 35.99
C PRO A 391 2.88 24.19 35.75
N LEU A 392 1.87 24.82 35.15
CA LEU A 392 0.60 24.20 34.78
C LEU A 392 0.79 23.12 33.70
N VAL A 393 1.60 23.41 32.67
CA VAL A 393 1.96 22.43 31.63
C VAL A 393 2.73 21.24 32.22
N HIS A 394 3.63 21.47 33.18
CA HIS A 394 4.35 20.41 33.89
C HIS A 394 3.44 19.55 34.77
N HIS A 395 2.47 20.14 35.47
CA HIS A 395 1.49 19.40 36.28
C HIS A 395 0.58 18.52 35.41
N VAL A 396 0.10 19.04 34.28
CA VAL A 396 -0.70 18.28 33.30
C VAL A 396 0.10 17.12 32.69
N PHE A 397 1.39 17.32 32.40
CA PHE A 397 2.26 16.26 31.89
C PHE A 397 2.54 15.14 32.91
N LYS A 398 2.69 15.48 34.20
CA LYS A 398 2.87 14.48 35.27
C LYS A 398 1.62 13.63 35.50
N ASN A 399 0.43 14.24 35.49
CA ASN A 399 -0.81 13.52 35.77
C ASN A 399 -1.25 12.60 34.61
N LEU A 400 -0.98 12.99 33.36
CA LEU A 400 -1.22 12.12 32.19
C LEU A 400 -0.32 10.87 32.14
N GLY A 401 0.81 10.88 32.85
CA GLY A 401 1.71 9.71 32.97
C GLY A 401 1.32 8.73 34.07
N GLY A 402 0.58 9.16 35.10
CA GLY A 402 0.18 8.33 36.24
C GLY A 402 -1.03 7.42 35.96
N ASP A 403 -2.03 7.94 35.24
CA ASP A 403 -3.31 7.24 35.05
C ASP A 403 -3.24 6.07 34.05
N GLN A 404 -2.14 5.92 33.30
CA GLN A 404 -1.93 4.73 32.44
C GLN A 404 -1.25 3.55 33.15
N MET A 405 -0.82 3.70 34.42
CA MET A 405 -0.15 2.62 35.17
C MET A 405 -1.04 1.89 36.18
N GLN A 406 -2.24 2.38 36.53
CA GLN A 406 -3.13 1.70 37.49
C GLN A 406 -4.20 0.77 36.87
N ALA A 407 -4.39 0.77 35.55
CA ALA A 407 -5.42 -0.05 34.89
C ALA A 407 -4.98 -1.44 34.40
N CYS A 408 -3.76 -1.90 34.69
CA CYS A 408 -3.24 -3.21 34.21
C CYS A 408 -2.80 -4.19 35.31
N GLY A 409 -3.30 -4.05 36.54
CA GLY A 409 -2.84 -4.83 37.69
C GLY A 409 -3.93 -5.39 38.59
N ALA A 410 -5.01 -5.99 38.06
CA ALA A 410 -5.95 -6.75 38.89
C ALA A 410 -6.74 -7.79 38.08
N TYR A 411 -6.13 -8.93 37.77
CA TYR A 411 -6.83 -10.21 37.57
C TYR A 411 -5.84 -11.33 37.88
N ARG A 412 -5.85 -11.81 39.13
CA ARG A 412 -5.28 -13.11 39.54
C ARG A 412 -6.46 -13.96 40.01
N PRO A 413 -6.71 -15.15 39.43
CA PRO A 413 -7.74 -16.05 39.93
C PRO A 413 -7.23 -16.77 41.18
N THR A 414 -7.97 -16.64 42.27
CA THR A 414 -7.77 -17.39 43.51
C THR A 414 -8.30 -18.81 43.32
N ILE A 415 -7.39 -19.78 43.28
CA ILE A 415 -7.70 -21.20 43.45
C ILE A 415 -7.95 -21.41 44.94
N CYS A 416 -9.19 -21.77 45.32
CA CYS A 416 -9.48 -22.27 46.66
C CYS A 416 -9.36 -23.79 46.64
N CYS A 417 -8.36 -24.31 47.35
CA CYS A 417 -8.30 -25.69 47.80
C CYS A 417 -8.69 -25.74 49.29
N GLY A 418 -9.64 -26.63 49.61
CA GLY A 418 -9.62 -27.45 50.82
C GLY A 418 -10.30 -26.91 52.07
N SER A 419 -11.52 -27.40 52.32
CA SER A 419 -11.82 -28.30 53.46
C SER A 419 -13.08 -29.10 53.12
#